data_AF-M9M1R2-F1
#
_entry.id   AF-M9M1R2-F1
#
_cell.length_a   1.000
_cell.length_b   1.000
_cell.length_c   1.000
_cell.angle_alpha   90.00
_cell.angle_beta   90.00
_cell.angle_gamma   90.00
#
_symmetry.space_group_name_H-M   'P 1'
#
loop_
_entity.id
_entity.type
_entity.pdbx_description
1 polymer ?
#
loop_
_entity_poly.entity_id
_entity_poly.type
_entity_poly.pdbx_seq_one_letter_code
_entity_poly.pdbx_strand_id
1 'polypeptide(L)' 'MRVSPHTFRHTFAKKYVMNGGDAFSLQKILGHTSLEIVRMYVNMFGTGVMKQHRKYSPLERRNDE' A
#
# COMPACT_ATOMS: atom_id res chain seq x y z
N MET A 1 -1.63 -13.62 -23.64
CA MET A 1 -1.72 -12.97 -22.32
C MET A 1 -3.12 -13.26 -21.77
N ARG A 2 -3.26 -14.18 -20.80
CA ARG A 2 -4.58 -14.48 -20.20
C ARG A 2 -4.95 -13.32 -19.28
N VAL A 3 -5.76 -12.40 -19.78
CA VAL A 3 -6.29 -11.29 -19.00
C VAL A 3 -7.47 -11.82 -18.21
N SER A 4 -7.25 -12.12 -16.93
CA SER A 4 -8.31 -12.52 -16.01
C SER A 4 -8.62 -11.35 -15.07
N PRO A 5 -9.88 -11.19 -14.60
CA PRO A 5 -10.19 -10.23 -13.54
C PRO A 5 -9.27 -10.36 -12.31
N HIS A 6 -8.75 -11.56 -12.04
CA HIS A 6 -7.75 -11.78 -11.00
C HIS A 6 -6.42 -11.04 -11.28
N THR A 7 -5.94 -11.04 -12.52
CA THR A 7 -4.73 -10.32 -12.97
C THR A 7 -4.92 -8.81 -12.89
N PHE A 8 -6.13 -8.32 -13.19
CA PHE A 8 -6.46 -6.90 -13.08
C PHE A 8 -6.43 -6.43 -11.63
N ARG A 9 -7.04 -7.20 -10.72
CA ARG A 9 -7.01 -6.95 -9.27
C ARG A 9 -5.59 -6.94 -8.72
N HIS A 10 -4.76 -7.89 -9.16
CA HIS A 10 -3.34 -7.96 -8.82
C HIS A 10 -2.56 -6.73 -9.28
N THR A 11 -2.80 -6.30 -10.51
CA THR A 11 -2.11 -5.16 -11.12
C THR A 11 -2.52 -3.84 -10.47
N PHE A 12 -3.80 -3.69 -10.14
CA PHE A 12 -4.32 -2.57 -9.36
C PHE A 12 -3.68 -2.50 -7.97
N ALA A 13 -3.70 -3.60 -7.22
CA ALA A 13 -3.11 -3.68 -5.89
C ALA A 13 -1.62 -3.34 -5.89
N LYS A 14 -0.87 -3.90 -6.85
CA LYS A 14 0.55 -3.59 -7.05
C LYS A 14 0.79 -2.11 -7.31
N LYS A 15 0.07 -1.50 -8.28
CA LYS A 15 0.22 -0.07 -8.59
C LYS A 15 -0.16 0.83 -7.42
N TYR A 16 -1.21 0.48 -6.67
CA TYR A 16 -1.65 1.25 -5.51
C TYR A 16 -0.59 1.31 -4.41
N VAL A 17 0.02 0.16 -4.07
CA VAL A 17 1.11 0.08 -3.08
C VAL A 17 2.37 0.79 -3.58
N MET A 18 2.74 0.61 -4.86
CA MET A 18 3.91 1.28 -5.45
C MET A 18 3.78 2.81 -5.46
N ASN A 19 2.55 3.33 -5.57
CA ASN A 19 2.26 4.76 -5.46
C ASN A 19 2.25 5.28 -4.01
N GLY A 20 2.57 4.42 -3.02
CA GLY A 20 2.60 4.80 -1.60
C GLY A 20 1.22 4.82 -0.94
N GLY A 21 0.25 4.11 -1.51
CA GLY A 21 -1.07 3.92 -0.92
C GLY A 21 -1.04 3.00 0.30
N ASP A 22 -1.99 3.20 1.20
CA ASP A 22 -2.09 2.50 2.49
C ASP A 22 -2.76 1.12 2.38
N ALA A 23 -2.32 0.18 3.22
CA ALA A 23 -2.82 -1.19 3.27
C ALA A 23 -4.33 -1.25 3.59
N PHE A 24 -4.78 -0.52 4.60
CA PHE A 24 -6.18 -0.56 5.04
C PHE A 24 -7.11 0.05 3.99
N SER A 25 -6.65 1.10 3.33
CA SER A 25 -7.35 1.73 2.20
C SER A 25 -7.49 0.75 1.04
N LEU A 26 -6.42 0.04 0.67
CA LEU A 26 -6.45 -0.98 -0.37
C LEU A 26 -7.39 -2.14 -0.03
N GLN A 27 -7.40 -2.58 1.23
CA GLN A 27 -8.31 -3.62 1.70
C GLN A 27 -9.77 -3.23 1.50
N LYS A 28 -10.15 -2.00 1.89
CA LYS A 28 -11.52 -1.48 1.72
C LYS A 28 -11.89 -1.38 0.24
N ILE A 29 -11.00 -0.86 -0.61
CA ILE A 29 -11.25 -0.72 -2.05
C ILE A 29 -11.46 -2.09 -2.71
N LEU A 30 -10.70 -3.09 -2.28
CA LEU A 30 -10.83 -4.45 -2.79
C LEU A 30 -11.94 -5.25 -2.10
N GLY A 31 -12.55 -4.77 -1.02
CA GLY A 31 -13.54 -5.53 -0.26
C GLY A 31 -13.01 -6.86 0.28
N HIS A 32 -11.71 -6.92 0.59
CA HIS A 32 -11.11 -8.14 1.15
C HIS A 32 -11.40 -8.23 2.64
N THR A 33 -12.05 -9.31 3.07
CA THR A 33 -12.28 -9.60 4.50
C THR A 33 -10.96 -9.83 5.24
N SER A 34 -9.95 -10.37 4.54
CA SER A 34 -8.64 -10.69 5.10
C SER A 34 -7.54 -9.74 4.63
N LEU A 35 -6.74 -9.26 5.59
CA LEU A 35 -5.56 -8.41 5.36
C LEU A 35 -4.34 -9.19 4.84
N GLU A 36 -4.39 -10.51 4.77
CA GLU A 36 -3.24 -11.34 4.41
C GLU A 36 -2.68 -11.03 3.02
N ILE A 37 -3.56 -11.01 2.01
CA ILE A 37 -3.18 -10.70 0.63
C ILE A 37 -2.69 -9.25 0.50
N VAL A 38 -3.29 -8.32 1.22
CA VAL A 38 -2.90 -6.91 1.24
C VAL A 38 -1.52 -6.73 1.88
N ARG A 39 -1.25 -7.39 3.01
CA ARG A 39 0.05 -7.40 3.67
C ARG A 39 1.13 -7.97 2.76
N MET A 40 0.83 -9.00 1.98
CA MET A 40 1.76 -9.54 0.99
C MET A 40 2.14 -8.48 -0.06
N TYR A 41 1.17 -7.73 -0.61
CA TYR A 41 1.47 -6.65 -1.56
C TYR A 41 2.32 -5.54 -0.94
N VAL A 42 1.98 -5.13 0.29
CA VAL A 42 2.72 -4.09 1.01
C VAL A 42 4.14 -4.54 1.33
N ASN A 43 4.34 -5.80 1.72
CA ASN A 43 5.68 -6.32 1.99
C ASN A 43 6.50 -6.49 0.70
N MET A 44 5.88 -6.92 -0.40
CA MET A 44 6.58 -7.10 -1.69
C MET A 44 6.91 -5.79 -2.40
N PHE A 45 6.07 -4.77 -2.29
CA PHE A 45 6.16 -3.55 -3.11
C PHE A 45 6.27 -2.25 -2.29
N GLY A 46 6.15 -2.33 -0.97
CA GLY A 46 6.17 -1.20 -0.06
C GLY A 46 7.58 -0.67 0.20
N THR A 47 8.20 -0.07 -0.81
CA THR A 47 9.41 0.74 -0.64
C THR A 47 9.13 2.08 0.06
N GLY A 48 7.85 2.38 0.30
CA GLY A 48 7.37 3.65 0.86
C GLY A 48 7.15 3.69 2.37
N VAL A 49 7.30 2.57 3.10
CA VAL A 49 7.01 2.55 4.56
C VAL A 49 7.88 3.53 5.31
N MET A 50 9.19 3.60 5.01
CA MET A 50 10.06 4.61 5.61
C MET A 50 9.70 6.04 5.19
N LYS A 51 9.25 6.26 3.94
CA LYS A 51 8.81 7.57 3.44
C LYS A 51 7.54 8.05 4.14
N GLN A 52 6.57 7.16 4.32
CA GLN A 52 5.32 7.39 5.05
C GLN A 52 5.62 7.63 6.53
N HIS A 53 6.45 6.78 7.14
CA HIS A 53 6.89 6.97 8.52
C HIS A 53 7.56 8.33 8.72
N ARG A 54 8.43 8.73 7.79
CA ARG A 54 9.09 10.03 7.81
C ARG A 54 8.09 11.20 7.68
N LYS A 55 7.16 11.11 6.72
CA LYS A 55 6.12 12.13 6.50
C LYS A 55 5.15 12.30 7.67
N TYR A 56 4.79 11.23 8.35
CA TYR A 56 3.80 11.24 9.45
C TYR A 56 4.44 11.15 10.84
N SER A 57 5.78 11.17 10.94
CA SER A 57 6.46 11.13 12.23
C SER A 57 6.28 12.47 12.95
N PRO A 58 5.68 12.50 14.15
CA PRO A 58 5.54 13.74 14.92
C PRO A 58 6.89 14.35 15.33
N LEU A 59 7.97 13.55 15.32
CA LEU A 59 9.32 13.99 15.67
C LEU A 59 10.01 14.81 14.56
N GLU A 60 9.69 14.61 13.28
CA GLU A 60 10.28 15.43 12.20
C GLU A 60 9.70 16.85 12.15
N ARG A 61 8.50 17.07 12.72
CA ARG A 61 7.84 18.38 12.71
C ARG A 61 8.45 19.39 13.69
N ARG A 62 9.36 18.97 14.58
CA ARG A 62 9.90 19.80 15.68
C ARG A 62 11.24 20.48 15.38
N ASN A 63 11.80 20.33 14.18
CA ASN A 63 13.09 20.96 13.82
C ASN A 63 12.92 22.22 12.95
N ASP A 64 11.68 22.71 12.78
CA ASP A 64 11.32 23.92 12.03
C ASP A 64 10.85 25.06 12.96
N GLU A 65 11.20 25.00 14.26
CA GLU A 65 11.00 26.07 15.25
C GLU A 65 12.34 26.64 15.72
#